data_AF-A0A9D8RMZ8-F1
#
_entry.id   AF-A0A9D8RMZ8-F1
#
_cell.length_a   1.000
_cell.length_b   1.000
_cell.length_c   1.000
_cell.angle_alpha   90.00
_cell.angle_beta   90.00
_cell.angle_gamma   90.00
#
_symmetry.space_group_name_H-M   'P 1'
#
loop_
_entity.id
_entity.type
_entity.pdbx_description
1 polymer ?
#
loop_
_entity_poly.entity_id
_entity_poly.type
_entity_poly.pdbx_seq_one_letter_code
_entity_poly.pdbx_strand_id
1 'polypeptide(L)'
;MTTLFIKTKDTFQGDNTNRVWPLSYPYLSVQDLRVTVINPKGIGACVNKHLRFDSENVCIVYPTLESDLQPLGEGWSICIERQAPICRQIPAMDSAPFAPEDLTPIEQLARIEEIRAIKHIQKERV
;
A
#
# COMPACT_ATOMS: atom_id res chain seq x y z
N MET A 1 -5.46 14.17 3.61
CA MET A 1 -4.71 12.94 3.28
C MET A 1 -4.96 12.62 1.81
N THR A 2 -3.92 12.60 0.97
CA THR A 2 -4.05 12.20 -0.43
C THR A 2 -3.74 10.71 -0.50
N THR A 3 -4.76 9.88 -0.69
CA THR A 3 -4.58 8.45 -0.90
C THR A 3 -4.08 8.22 -2.31
N LEU A 4 -2.80 7.87 -2.47
CA LEU A 4 -2.28 7.38 -3.73
C LEU A 4 -2.89 5.99 -4.00
N PHE A 5 -3.72 5.87 -5.04
CA PHE A 5 -4.20 4.59 -5.53
C PHE A 5 -3.04 3.85 -6.21
N ILE A 6 -2.23 3.15 -5.43
CA ILE A 6 -1.17 2.29 -5.94
C ILE A 6 -1.83 1.02 -6.44
N LYS A 7 -1.66 0.69 -7.73
CA LYS A 7 -2.09 -0.58 -8.31
C LYS A 7 -1.58 -1.75 -7.45
N THR A 8 -2.45 -2.69 -7.11
CA THR A 8 -2.11 -3.84 -6.25
C THR A 8 -2.37 -5.19 -6.89
N LYS A 9 -2.83 -5.19 -8.15
CA LYS A 9 -3.29 -6.38 -8.84
C LYS A 9 -2.95 -6.30 -10.32
N ASP A 10 -2.38 -7.40 -10.81
CA ASP A 10 -2.10 -7.64 -12.23
C ASP A 10 -2.80 -8.92 -12.67
N THR A 11 -3.38 -8.90 -13.87
CA THR A 11 -3.97 -10.09 -14.49
C THR A 11 -3.40 -10.24 -15.89
N PHE A 12 -2.88 -11.42 -16.21
CA PHE A 12 -2.30 -11.76 -17.51
C PHE A 12 -3.03 -12.94 -18.14
N GLN A 13 -3.16 -12.92 -19.46
CA GLN A 13 -3.71 -14.03 -20.23
C GLN A 13 -2.61 -15.04 -20.56
N GLY A 14 -2.96 -16.32 -20.56
CA GLY A 14 -2.12 -17.40 -21.07
C GLY A 14 -2.08 -17.41 -22.59
N ASP A 15 -0.91 -17.76 -23.15
CA ASP A 15 -0.64 -17.83 -24.59
C ASP A 15 0.01 -19.16 -25.00
N ASN A 16 -0.07 -20.19 -24.14
CA ASN A 16 0.58 -21.50 -24.27
C ASN A 16 2.12 -21.50 -24.26
N THR A 17 2.80 -20.35 -24.13
CA THR A 17 4.27 -20.28 -24.21
C THR A 17 4.90 -19.57 -23.01
N ASN A 18 4.30 -18.47 -22.56
CA ASN A 18 4.82 -17.64 -21.51
C ASN A 18 4.70 -18.31 -20.14
N ARG A 19 5.77 -18.17 -19.36
CA ARG A 19 5.84 -18.61 -17.96
C ARG A 19 6.25 -17.48 -17.03
N VAL A 20 6.59 -16.31 -17.57
CA VAL A 20 7.17 -15.19 -16.82
C VAL A 20 6.18 -14.04 -16.79
N TRP A 21 5.79 -13.64 -15.60
CA TRP A 21 4.72 -12.67 -15.36
C TRP A 21 5.29 -11.49 -14.56
N PRO A 22 5.47 -10.31 -15.17
CA PRO A 22 6.06 -9.17 -14.48
C PRO A 22 5.12 -8.61 -13.42
N LEU A 23 5.67 -8.05 -12.34
CA LEU A 23 4.90 -7.31 -11.34
C LEU A 23 5.02 -5.81 -11.61
N SER A 24 3.89 -5.13 -11.82
CA SER A 24 3.87 -3.69 -12.14
C SER A 24 3.79 -2.79 -10.91
N TYR A 25 3.94 -3.35 -9.71
CA TYR A 25 3.80 -2.65 -8.45
C TYR A 25 4.79 -3.13 -7.39
N PRO A 26 5.16 -2.26 -6.43
CA PRO A 26 6.06 -2.63 -5.35
C PRO A 26 5.42 -3.61 -4.37
N TYR A 27 6.25 -4.49 -3.80
CA TYR A 27 5.93 -5.41 -2.71
C TYR A 27 7.10 -5.46 -1.72
N LEU A 28 6.82 -5.77 -0.45
CA LEU A 28 7.83 -5.85 0.60
C LEU A 28 8.37 -7.27 0.76
N SER A 29 7.47 -8.25 0.73
CA SER A 29 7.79 -9.67 0.81
C SER A 29 6.99 -10.46 -0.21
N VAL A 30 7.56 -11.56 -0.69
CA VAL A 30 6.88 -12.56 -1.50
C VAL A 30 5.66 -13.14 -0.79
N GLN A 31 5.68 -13.21 0.54
CA GLN A 31 4.55 -13.69 1.35
C GLN A 31 3.33 -12.76 1.29
N ASP A 32 3.54 -11.50 0.90
CA ASP A 32 2.46 -10.53 0.71
C ASP A 32 1.79 -10.68 -0.65
N LEU A 33 2.27 -11.58 -1.51
CA LEU A 33 1.73 -11.82 -2.84
C LEU A 33 0.86 -13.08 -2.83
N ARG A 34 -0.31 -12.98 -3.46
CA ARG A 34 -1.15 -14.12 -3.78
C ARG A 34 -1.24 -14.29 -5.28
N VAL A 35 -1.00 -15.51 -5.74
CA VAL A 35 -1.13 -15.91 -7.13
C VAL A 35 -2.37 -16.78 -7.29
N THR A 36 -3.24 -16.43 -8.23
CA THR A 36 -4.47 -17.17 -8.54
C THR A 36 -4.49 -17.48 -10.03
N VAL A 37 -4.68 -18.75 -10.38
CA VAL A 37 -4.90 -19.17 -11.76
C VAL A 37 -6.39 -19.30 -12.00
N ILE A 38 -6.87 -18.67 -13.05
CA ILE A 38 -8.29 -18.62 -13.43
C ILE A 38 -8.44 -19.44 -14.71
N ASN A 39 -9.33 -20.43 -14.67
CA ASN A 39 -9.62 -21.27 -15.83
C ASN A 39 -10.55 -20.57 -16.84
N PRO A 40 -10.76 -21.14 -18.05
CA PRO A 40 -11.65 -20.55 -19.06
C PRO A 40 -13.12 -20.42 -18.64
N LYS A 41 -13.52 -21.09 -17.55
CA LYS A 41 -14.87 -20.96 -16.96
C LYS A 41 -14.95 -19.83 -15.93
N GLY A 42 -13.86 -19.08 -15.72
CA GLY A 42 -13.78 -17.99 -14.73
C GLY A 42 -13.54 -18.46 -13.29
N ILE A 43 -13.20 -19.73 -13.06
CA ILE A 43 -12.98 -20.27 -11.72
C ILE A 43 -11.50 -20.09 -11.35
N GLY A 44 -11.25 -19.34 -10.27
CA GLY A 44 -9.91 -19.09 -9.73
C GLY A 44 -9.48 -20.10 -8.66
N ALA A 45 -8.23 -20.55 -8.73
CA ALA A 45 -7.58 -21.36 -7.71
C ALA A 45 -6.26 -20.70 -7.27
N CYS A 46 -6.06 -20.57 -5.95
CA CYS A 46 -4.80 -20.07 -5.40
C CYS A 46 -3.68 -21.08 -5.65
N VAL A 47 -2.53 -20.58 -6.10
CA VAL A 47 -1.35 -21.39 -6.40
C VAL A 47 -0.28 -21.11 -5.37
N ASN A 48 0.20 -22.17 -4.73
CA ASN A 48 1.28 -22.13 -3.74
C ASN A 48 2.43 -23.12 -4.07
N LYS A 49 2.36 -23.79 -5.23
CA LYS A 49 3.35 -24.76 -5.71
C LYS A 49 3.65 -24.49 -7.18
N HIS A 50 4.75 -25.04 -7.70
CA HIS A 50 5.16 -24.89 -9.10
C HIS A 50 5.36 -23.41 -9.50
N LEU A 51 5.72 -22.60 -8.50
CA LEU A 51 5.79 -21.16 -8.55
C LEU A 51 7.15 -20.74 -8.01
N ARG A 52 7.82 -19.83 -8.71
CA ARG A 52 9.05 -19.18 -8.24
C ARG A 52 8.90 -17.67 -8.38
N PHE A 53 9.40 -16.96 -7.38
CA PHE A 53 9.50 -15.51 -7.42
C PHE A 53 10.94 -15.14 -7.75
N ASP A 54 11.09 -14.24 -8.72
CA ASP A 54 12.37 -13.66 -9.09
C ASP A 54 12.35 -12.18 -8.63
N SER A 55 13.04 -11.93 -7.51
CA SER A 55 13.14 -10.59 -6.93
C SER A 55 14.09 -9.68 -7.72
N GLU A 56 15.02 -10.24 -8.49
CA GLU A 56 15.97 -9.45 -9.30
C GLU A 56 15.26 -8.89 -10.53
N ASN A 57 14.46 -9.71 -11.21
CA ASN A 57 13.70 -9.31 -12.39
C ASN A 57 12.27 -8.83 -12.07
N VAL A 58 11.89 -8.83 -10.79
CA VAL A 58 10.59 -8.38 -10.28
C VAL A 58 9.43 -9.09 -11.01
N CYS A 59 9.52 -10.41 -11.10
CA CYS A 59 8.56 -11.23 -11.83
C CYS A 59 8.25 -12.55 -11.11
N ILE A 60 7.18 -13.18 -11.59
CA ILE A 60 6.73 -14.49 -11.15
C ILE A 60 6.93 -15.47 -12.29
N VAL A 61 7.55 -16.61 -11.98
CA VAL A 61 7.67 -17.74 -12.90
C VAL A 61 6.62 -18.79 -12.53
N TYR A 62 5.62 -18.95 -13.39
CA TYR A 62 4.56 -19.94 -13.24
C TYR A 62 4.05 -20.44 -14.60
N PRO A 63 3.89 -21.76 -14.79
CA PRO A 63 4.46 -22.82 -13.96
C PRO A 63 6.00 -22.88 -14.12
N THR A 64 6.72 -23.32 -13.09
CA THR A 64 8.18 -23.54 -13.18
C THR A 64 8.52 -24.65 -14.18
N LEU A 65 9.72 -24.61 -14.78
CA LEU A 65 10.15 -25.65 -15.73
C LEU A 65 10.20 -27.05 -15.09
N GLU A 66 10.53 -27.12 -13.80
CA GLU A 66 10.61 -28.36 -13.00
C GLU A 66 9.25 -28.95 -12.63
N SER A 67 8.14 -28.26 -12.92
CA SER A 67 6.81 -28.69 -12.47
C SER A 67 6.13 -29.73 -13.36
N ASP A 68 6.70 -30.05 -14.52
CA ASP A 68 6.08 -30.83 -15.60
C ASP A 68 4.72 -30.29 -16.09
N LEU A 69 4.29 -29.11 -15.61
CA LEU A 69 3.07 -28.46 -16.03
C LEU A 69 3.30 -27.69 -17.33
N GLN A 70 2.32 -27.77 -18.22
CA GLN A 70 2.27 -26.95 -19.42
C GLN A 70 2.05 -25.46 -19.06
N PRO A 71 2.57 -24.52 -19.87
CA PRO A 71 2.26 -23.11 -19.71
C PRO A 71 0.75 -22.87 -19.75
N LEU A 72 0.30 -21.75 -19.18
CA LEU A 72 -1.12 -21.39 -19.24
C LEU A 72 -1.55 -21.19 -20.69
N GLY A 73 -2.53 -21.98 -21.11
CA GLY A 73 -3.06 -21.90 -22.46
C GLY A 73 -4.05 -20.75 -22.65
N GLU A 74 -4.48 -20.56 -23.90
CA GLU A 74 -5.51 -19.58 -24.24
C GLU A 74 -6.78 -19.78 -23.40
N GLY A 75 -7.38 -18.66 -22.97
CA GLY A 75 -8.56 -18.64 -22.10
C GLY A 75 -8.24 -18.86 -20.62
N TRP A 76 -7.05 -19.31 -20.26
CA TRP A 76 -6.57 -19.27 -18.88
C TRP A 76 -5.97 -17.89 -18.58
N SER A 77 -6.02 -17.50 -17.31
CA SER A 77 -5.33 -16.29 -16.85
C SER A 77 -4.67 -16.51 -15.49
N ILE A 78 -3.66 -15.70 -15.22
CA ILE A 78 -3.00 -15.61 -13.92
C ILE A 78 -3.23 -14.23 -13.34
N CYS A 79 -3.71 -14.21 -12.11
CA CYS A 79 -3.93 -13.01 -11.32
C CYS A 79 -2.93 -12.99 -10.18
N ILE A 80 -2.19 -11.89 -10.06
CA ILE A 80 -1.24 -11.66 -8.98
C ILE A 80 -1.69 -10.45 -8.20
N GLU A 81 -1.97 -10.64 -6.92
CA GLU A 81 -2.44 -9.57 -6.03
C GLU A 81 -1.54 -9.41 -4.81
N ARG A 82 -1.35 -8.17 -4.38
CA ARG A 82 -0.75 -7.84 -3.09
C ARG A 82 -1.82 -7.89 -2.01
N GLN A 83 -1.62 -8.77 -1.03
CA GLN A 83 -2.49 -9.02 0.12
C GLN A 83 -2.41 -7.89 1.16
N ALA A 84 -1.20 -7.34 1.38
CA ALA A 84 -0.95 -6.33 2.39
C ALA A 84 -0.82 -4.91 1.77
N PRO A 85 -1.38 -3.87 2.41
CA PRO A 85 -1.01 -2.50 2.07
C PRO A 85 0.48 -2.27 2.38
N ILE A 86 1.17 -1.49 1.54
CA ILE A 86 2.51 -1.00 1.91
C ILE A 86 2.32 0.01 3.03
N CYS A 87 2.45 -0.47 4.27
CA CYS A 87 2.55 0.39 5.42
C CYS A 87 3.96 0.96 5.45
N ARG A 88 4.15 2.15 4.86
CA ARG A 88 5.35 2.93 5.16
C ARG A 88 5.15 3.43 6.59
N GLN A 89 5.90 2.88 7.54
CA GLN A 89 6.04 3.52 8.85
C GLN A 89 6.73 4.85 8.59
N ILE A 90 5.94 5.91 8.49
CA ILE A 90 6.47 7.26 8.63
C ILE A 90 6.82 7.31 10.12
N PRO A 91 8.09 7.46 10.53
CA PRO A 91 8.37 7.78 11.92
C PRO A 91 7.47 8.96 12.24
N ALA A 92 6.68 8.86 13.31
CA ALA A 92 6.02 10.04 13.83
C ALA A 92 7.16 11.04 13.98
N MET A 93 7.12 12.16 13.25
CA MET A 93 7.90 13.32 13.67
C MET A 93 7.51 13.46 15.12
N ASP A 94 8.49 13.30 16.02
CA ASP A 94 8.28 13.54 17.42
C ASP A 94 7.56 14.87 17.50
N SER A 95 6.27 14.81 17.78
CA SER A 95 5.52 15.95 18.22
C SER A 95 6.14 16.22 19.57
N ALA A 96 7.23 16.99 19.56
CA ALA A 96 7.67 17.71 20.73
C ALA A 96 6.38 18.32 21.30
N PRO A 97 6.05 18.05 22.57
CA PRO A 97 4.88 18.67 23.17
C PRO A 97 5.04 20.17 22.93
N PHE A 98 4.06 20.79 22.27
CA PHE A 98 4.08 22.22 22.03
C PHE A 98 4.27 22.91 23.38
N ALA A 99 5.48 23.38 23.62
CA ALA A 99 5.86 24.01 24.85
C ALA A 99 5.49 25.49 24.69
N PRO A 100 4.62 26.05 25.55
CA PRO A 100 4.16 27.44 25.40
C PRO A 100 5.29 28.48 25.54
N GLU A 101 6.51 28.06 25.93
CA GLU A 101 7.72 28.88 25.90
C GLU A 101 8.24 29.24 24.49
N ASP A 102 7.76 28.59 23.42
CA ASP A 102 8.20 28.87 22.04
C ASP A 102 7.49 30.08 21.38
N LEU A 103 6.61 30.78 22.11
CA LEU A 103 5.97 31.99 21.60
C LEU A 103 6.92 33.19 21.64
N THR A 104 7.05 33.88 20.51
CA THR A 104 7.77 35.15 20.45
C THR A 104 7.09 36.19 21.34
N PRO A 105 7.80 37.21 21.86
CA PRO A 105 7.20 38.23 22.73
C PRO A 105 5.94 38.92 22.16
N ILE A 106 5.83 38.99 20.82
CA ILE A 106 4.68 39.57 20.12
C ILE A 106 3.44 38.67 20.23
N GLU A 107 3.62 37.35 20.14
CA GLU A 107 2.52 36.38 20.25
C GLU A 107 2.02 36.25 21.70
N GLN A 108 2.89 36.46 22.70
CA GLN A 108 2.50 36.55 24.10
C GLN A 108 1.64 37.79 24.39
N LEU A 109 1.96 38.94 23.79
CA LEU A 109 1.21 40.19 23.95
C LEU A 109 -0.22 40.08 23.39
N ALA A 110 -0.39 39.48 22.21
CA ALA A 110 -1.73 39.27 21.62
C ALA A 110 -2.65 38.43 22.52
N ARG A 111 -2.10 37.43 23.21
CA ARG A 111 -2.86 36.53 24.09
C ARG A 111 -3.25 37.18 25.41
N ILE A 112 -2.46 38.14 25.91
CA ILE A 112 -2.80 38.93 27.09
C ILE A 112 -3.98 39.88 26.79
N GLU A 113 -4.05 40.46 25.59
CA GLU A 113 -5.16 41.32 25.18
C GLU A 113 -6.48 40.54 25.06
N GLU A 114 -6.46 39.33 24.47
CA GLU A 114 -7.65 38.47 24.41
C GLU A 114 -8.20 38.12 25.80
N ILE A 115 -7.33 37.75 26.75
CA ILE A 115 -7.75 37.43 28.12
C ILE A 115 -8.36 38.67 28.81
N ARG A 116 -7.84 39.87 28.52
CA ARG A 116 -8.36 41.12 29.07
C ARG A 116 -9.74 41.46 28.51
N ALA A 117 -9.95 41.27 27.21
CA ALA A 117 -11.24 41.48 26.55
C ALA A 117 -12.33 40.55 27.11
N ILE A 118 -12.00 39.27 27.33
CA ILE A 118 -12.94 38.29 27.91
C ILE A 118 -13.33 38.67 29.34
N LYS A 119 -12.39 39.15 30.15
CA LYS A 119 -12.67 39.59 31.53
C LYS A 119 -13.52 40.88 31.58
N HIS A 120 -13.41 41.77 30.60
CA HIS A 120 -14.26 42.97 30.55
C HIS A 120 -15.73 42.62 30.25
N ILE A 121 -15.97 41.70 29.29
CA ILE A 121 -17.32 41.25 28.91
C ILE A 121 -18.04 40.53 30.06
N GLN A 122 -17.30 39.84 30.92
CA GLN A 122 -17.87 39.15 32.08
C GLN A 122 -18.25 40.10 33.24
N LYS A 123 -17.71 41.32 33.27
CA LYS A 123 -17.96 42.30 34.35
C LYS A 123 -19.17 43.20 34.08
N GLU A 124 -19.63 43.29 32.83
CA GLU A 124 -20.84 44.04 32.43
C GLU A 124 -22.12 43.18 32.47
N ARG A 125 -22.01 41.91 32.87
CA ARG A 125 -23.12 40.93 32.94
C ARG A 125 -23.56 40.58 34.37
N VAL A 126 -23.24 41.40 35.37
CA VAL A 126 -23.72 41.29 36.76
C VAL A 126 -24.40 42.58 37.19
#